data_AF-A0A5B0VSZ4-F1
#
_entry.id   AF-A0A5B0VSZ4-F1
#
_cell.length_a   1.000
_cell.length_b   1.000
_cell.length_c   1.000
_cell.angle_alpha   90.00
_cell.angle_beta   90.00
_cell.angle_gamma   90.00
#
_symmetry.space_group_name_H-M   'P 1'
#
loop_
_entity.id
_entity.type
_entity.pdbx_description
1 polymer ?
#
loop_
_entity_poly.entity_id
_entity_poly.type
_entity_poly.pdbx_seq_one_letter_code
_entity_poly.pdbx_strand_id
1 'polypeptide(L)'
;MHRFIFSLLLLIVGVSPALCDDAKPAEPAERVVDMQSMKDFLQTNPDCREFNDSCSYCVVTDGQANCSTPQIACVKKAYQCTAGSGK
;
A
#
# COMPACT_ATOMS: atom_id res chain seq x y z
N MET A 1 -36.41 -14.10 59.60
CA MET A 1 -36.06 -15.02 58.51
C MET A 1 -35.95 -14.30 57.17
N HIS A 2 -35.07 -13.30 57.02
CA HIS A 2 -34.94 -12.47 55.79
C HIS A 2 -33.47 -12.14 55.49
N ARG A 3 -32.54 -13.04 55.79
CA ARG A 3 -31.10 -12.80 55.61
C ARG A 3 -30.41 -13.70 54.58
N PHE A 4 -31.18 -14.49 53.82
CA PHE A 4 -30.60 -15.54 52.96
C PHE A 4 -31.09 -15.55 51.50
N ILE A 5 -31.69 -14.48 50.97
CA ILE A 5 -32.35 -14.55 49.64
C ILE A 5 -31.72 -13.64 48.55
N PHE A 6 -30.77 -12.76 48.86
CA PHE A 6 -30.28 -11.79 47.87
C PHE A 6 -28.86 -12.03 47.33
N SER A 7 -28.36 -13.26 47.36
CA SER A 7 -27.01 -13.58 46.85
C SER A 7 -26.99 -14.34 45.50
N LEU A 8 -28.06 -14.30 44.71
CA LEU A 8 -28.23 -15.19 43.55
C LEU A 8 -28.49 -14.48 42.20
N LEU A 9 -27.91 -13.29 41.99
CA LEU A 9 -28.12 -12.52 40.76
C LEU A 9 -26.84 -11.94 40.14
N LEU A 10 -25.75 -12.72 40.05
CA LEU A 10 -24.58 -12.33 39.25
C LEU A 10 -23.99 -13.54 38.47
N LEU A 11 -24.81 -14.15 37.61
CA LEU A 11 -24.33 -15.05 36.55
C LEU A 11 -24.81 -14.54 35.19
N ILE A 12 -24.37 -13.34 34.80
CA ILE A 12 -24.41 -12.93 33.40
C ILE A 12 -23.02 -13.18 32.80
N VAL A 13 -22.81 -14.40 32.32
CA VAL A 13 -21.69 -14.71 31.41
C VAL A 13 -21.97 -13.95 30.12
N GLY A 14 -21.28 -12.83 29.93
CA GLY A 14 -21.32 -12.06 28.69
C GLY A 14 -20.61 -12.85 27.59
N VAL A 15 -21.37 -13.53 26.75
CA VAL A 15 -20.86 -13.99 25.45
C VAL A 15 -20.85 -12.78 24.53
N SER A 16 -19.68 -12.19 24.33
CA SER A 16 -19.47 -11.23 23.25
C SER A 16 -19.32 -12.02 21.95
N PRO A 17 -20.24 -11.93 20.97
CA PRO A 17 -19.96 -12.43 19.64
C PRO A 17 -18.90 -11.51 19.02
N ALA A 18 -17.69 -12.04 18.83
CA ALA A 18 -16.77 -11.45 17.87
C ALA A 18 -17.36 -11.68 16.48
N LEU A 19 -18.09 -10.69 15.94
CA LEU A 19 -18.40 -10.70 14.52
C LEU A 19 -17.10 -10.38 13.77
N CYS A 20 -16.47 -11.42 13.22
CA CYS A 20 -15.52 -11.24 12.14
C CYS A 20 -16.35 -10.83 10.90
N ASP A 21 -16.17 -9.59 10.47
CA ASP A 21 -16.70 -9.13 9.20
C ASP A 21 -15.80 -9.71 8.10
N ASP A 22 -16.17 -10.86 7.54
CA ASP A 22 -15.56 -11.47 6.34
C ASP A 22 -15.95 -10.69 5.06
N ALA A 23 -16.15 -9.38 5.16
CA ALA A 23 -16.38 -8.58 3.98
C ALA A 23 -15.09 -8.61 3.15
N LYS A 24 -15.14 -9.31 2.01
CA LYS A 24 -14.13 -9.17 0.96
C LYS A 24 -14.00 -7.67 0.68
N PRO A 25 -12.83 -7.03 0.93
CA PRO A 25 -12.63 -5.65 0.55
C PRO A 25 -13.00 -5.54 -0.92
N ALA A 26 -13.88 -4.59 -1.26
CA ALA A 26 -14.18 -4.30 -2.64
C ALA A 26 -12.84 -4.12 -3.36
N GLU A 27 -12.58 -4.95 -4.37
CA GLU A 27 -11.35 -4.84 -5.17
C GLU A 27 -11.32 -3.40 -5.65
N PRO A 28 -10.29 -2.60 -5.28
CA PRO A 28 -10.14 -1.28 -5.81
C PRO A 28 -10.24 -1.44 -7.32
N ALA A 29 -11.19 -0.74 -7.96
CA ALA A 29 -11.29 -0.72 -9.40
C ALA A 29 -9.89 -0.36 -9.90
N GLU A 30 -9.19 -1.36 -10.41
CA GLU A 30 -7.83 -1.23 -10.89
C GLU A 30 -7.97 -0.35 -12.11
N ARG A 31 -7.88 0.97 -11.90
CA ARG A 31 -7.71 1.90 -12.99
C ARG A 31 -6.36 1.54 -13.55
N VAL A 32 -6.39 0.67 -14.56
CA VAL A 32 -5.32 0.45 -15.51
C VAL A 32 -5.18 1.79 -16.24
N VAL A 33 -4.59 2.77 -15.54
CA VAL A 33 -3.87 3.83 -16.18
C VAL A 33 -2.89 3.08 -17.06
N ASP A 34 -2.95 3.29 -18.36
CA ASP A 34 -1.97 2.75 -19.29
C ASP A 34 -0.58 3.23 -18.84
N MET A 35 0.06 2.40 -18.04
CA MET A 35 1.29 2.75 -17.35
C MET A 35 2.41 2.39 -18.29
N GLN A 36 3.11 3.40 -18.79
CA GLN A 36 4.33 3.20 -19.56
C GLN A 36 5.22 2.16 -18.88
N SER A 37 5.70 1.17 -19.64
CA SER A 37 6.67 0.19 -19.15
C SER A 37 7.94 0.90 -18.69
N MET A 38 8.55 0.45 -17.59
CA MET A 38 9.81 1.01 -17.09
C MET A 38 10.92 0.92 -18.15
N LYS A 39 10.93 -0.17 -18.92
CA LYS A 39 11.90 -0.37 -20.01
C LYS A 39 11.76 0.74 -21.05
N ASP A 40 10.52 1.01 -21.46
CA ASP A 40 10.23 1.97 -22.52
C ASP A 40 10.55 3.39 -22.03
N PHE A 41 10.25 3.70 -20.76
CA PHE A 41 10.63 4.97 -20.14
C PHE A 41 12.15 5.20 -20.13
N LEU A 42 12.94 4.19 -19.76
CA LEU A 42 14.40 4.29 -19.76
C LEU A 42 14.97 4.39 -21.18
N GLN A 43 14.34 3.74 -22.16
CA GLN A 43 14.73 3.84 -23.57
C GLN A 43 14.47 5.25 -24.12
N THR A 44 13.37 5.90 -23.73
CA THR A 44 13.07 7.27 -24.17
C THR A 44 13.78 8.35 -23.33
N ASN A 45 14.31 8.01 -22.16
CA ASN A 45 15.05 8.90 -21.27
C ASN A 45 16.44 8.33 -20.93
N PRO A 46 17.35 8.16 -21.90
CA PRO A 46 18.64 7.48 -21.69
C PRO A 46 19.56 8.21 -20.71
N ASP A 47 19.37 9.52 -20.57
CA ASP A 47 20.14 10.35 -19.65
C ASP A 47 19.57 10.33 -18.23
N CYS A 48 18.39 9.75 -17.99
CA CYS A 48 17.83 9.73 -16.65
C CYS A 48 18.66 8.84 -15.72
N ARG A 49 18.99 9.36 -14.53
CA ARG A 49 19.74 8.65 -13.48
C ARG A 49 18.91 8.42 -12.24
N GLU A 50 17.94 9.29 -11.98
CA GLU A 50 16.97 9.10 -10.90
C GLU A 50 15.57 9.39 -11.41
N PHE A 51 14.62 8.54 -11.04
CA PHE A 51 13.22 8.71 -11.41
C PHE A 51 12.30 8.12 -10.34
N ASN A 52 11.01 8.45 -10.42
CA ASN A 52 9.99 7.85 -9.57
C ASN A 52 8.64 7.74 -10.29
N ASP A 53 7.74 6.92 -9.75
CA ASP A 53 6.35 6.74 -10.19
C ASP A 53 5.35 7.22 -9.13
N SER A 54 5.76 8.15 -8.26
CA SER A 54 5.04 8.55 -7.03
C SER A 54 4.94 7.47 -5.94
N CYS A 55 5.39 6.24 -6.19
CA CYS A 55 5.34 5.12 -5.24
C CYS A 55 6.73 4.67 -4.80
N SER A 56 7.69 4.65 -5.73
CA SER A 56 9.03 4.12 -5.56
C SER A 56 10.05 5.12 -6.06
N TYR A 57 11.19 5.21 -5.37
CA TYR A 57 12.34 5.98 -5.82
C TYR A 57 13.33 5.04 -6.49
N CYS A 58 13.75 5.35 -7.71
CA CYS A 58 14.62 4.52 -8.52
C CYS A 58 15.89 5.27 -8.90
N VAL A 59 17.04 4.60 -8.76
CA VAL A 59 18.35 5.06 -9.25
C VAL A 59 18.82 4.11 -10.35
N VAL A 60 19.28 4.66 -11.47
CA VAL A 60 19.83 3.90 -12.59
C VAL A 60 21.34 3.78 -12.41
N THR A 61 21.82 2.55 -12.29
CA THR A 61 23.25 2.21 -12.21
C THR A 61 23.54 1.10 -13.19
N ASP A 62 24.55 1.26 -14.04
CA ASP A 62 24.92 0.29 -15.09
C ASP A 62 23.74 -0.15 -15.98
N GLY A 63 22.84 0.79 -16.29
CA GLY A 63 21.65 0.54 -17.12
C GLY A 63 20.51 -0.21 -16.41
N GLN A 64 20.66 -0.51 -15.12
CA GLN A 64 19.62 -1.16 -14.31
C GLN A 64 19.02 -0.18 -13.32
N ALA A 65 17.69 -0.17 -13.22
CA ALA A 65 16.98 0.60 -12.19
C ALA A 65 16.95 -0.19 -10.88
N ASN A 66 17.57 0.36 -9.85
CA ASN A 66 17.44 -0.10 -8.47
C ASN A 66 16.40 0.78 -7.77
N CYS A 67 15.28 0.18 -7.36
CA CYS A 67 14.14 0.89 -6.81
C CYS A 67 13.89 0.51 -5.36
N SER A 68 13.42 1.46 -4.57
CA SER A 68 12.87 1.19 -3.24
C SER A 68 11.63 0.30 -3.32
N THR A 69 11.23 -0.29 -2.20
CA THR A 69 9.86 -0.82 -2.06
C THR A 69 8.85 0.33 -2.19
N PRO A 70 7.65 0.09 -2.76
CA PRO A 70 6.60 1.09 -2.80
C PRO A 70 6.22 1.59 -1.40
N GLN A 71 5.98 2.90 -1.27
CA GLN A 71 5.50 3.50 -0.03
C GLN A 71 4.06 3.12 0.28
N ILE A 72 3.68 3.13 1.56
CA ILE A 72 2.32 2.80 2.01
C ILE A 72 1.32 3.81 1.44
N ALA A 73 0.18 3.30 0.95
CA ALA A 73 -0.93 4.10 0.42
C ALA A 73 -0.55 5.03 -0.75
N CYS A 74 0.48 4.69 -1.52
CA CYS A 74 0.83 5.44 -2.71
C CYS A 74 -0.14 5.13 -3.87
N VAL A 75 -0.35 6.12 -4.74
CA VAL A 75 -1.06 5.93 -6.00
C VAL A 75 -0.05 6.06 -7.11
N LYS A 76 0.15 4.98 -7.86
CA LYS A 76 1.13 4.93 -8.94
C LYS A 76 0.79 5.93 -10.04
N LYS A 77 1.78 6.69 -10.49
CA LYS A 77 1.69 7.70 -11.56
C LYS A 77 2.70 7.38 -12.67
N ALA A 78 2.61 8.09 -13.79
CA ALA A 78 3.62 8.00 -14.83
C ALA A 78 5.03 8.28 -14.25
N TYR A 79 6.02 7.57 -14.79
CA TYR A 79 7.41 7.78 -14.40
C TYR A 79 7.85 9.22 -14.69
N GLN A 80 8.56 9.81 -13.75
CA GLN A 80 9.10 11.16 -13.84
C GLN A 80 10.59 11.10 -13.55
N CYS A 81 11.40 11.61 -14.48
CA CYS A 81 12.82 11.78 -14.24
C CYS A 81 13.03 12.93 -13.25
N THR A 82 13.74 12.67 -12.15
CA THR A 82 14.05 13.66 -11.11
C THR A 82 15.49 14.12 -11.17
N ALA A 83 16.40 13.30 -11.68
CA ALA A 83 17.77 13.70 -11.96
C ALA A 83 18.27 13.04 -13.25
N GLY A 84 18.86 13.85 -14.13
CA GLY A 84 19.56 13.39 -15.31
C GLY A 84 21.04 13.16 -15.06
N SER A 85 21.72 12.58 -16.04
CA SER A 85 23.17 12.48 -16.18
C SER A 85 23.71 13.86 -16.53
N GLY A 86 23.49 14.81 -15.64
CA GLY A 86 24.00 16.16 -15.78
C GLY A 86 25.51 16.17 -15.68
N LYS A 87 26.09 17.09 -16.44
CA LYS A 87 27.19 17.88 -15.91
C LYS A 87 26.72 18.65 -14.67
#